data_AF-A0A7X7AWN3-F1
#
_entry.id   AF-A0A7X7AWN3-F1
#
_cell.length_a   1.000
_cell.length_b   1.000
_cell.length_c   1.000
_cell.angle_alpha   90.00
_cell.angle_beta   90.00
_cell.angle_gamma   90.00
#
_symmetry.space_group_name_H-M   'P 1'
#
loop_
_entity.id
_entity.type
_entity.pdbx_description
1 polymer ?
#
loop_
_entity_poly.entity_id
_entity_poly.type
_entity_poly.pdbx_seq_one_letter_code
_entity_poly.pdbx_strand_id
1 'polypeptide(L)'
;MPAGTRGPTKKEQAIELYDQGLPVEEIAARLETSPTYVANVLIESGRTPEYVDLYTHTGPQNPYARRLAGILRFRTPEAARESIRHMDAVYHDYERQGDLRGQHQVQLLALIGRNRAEGIGKYEAA
;
A
#
# COMPACT_ATOMS: atom_id res chain seq x y z
N MET A 1 -31.37 15.70 -23.97
CA MET A 1 -30.03 15.11 -24.14
C MET A 1 -29.86 14.02 -23.10
N PRO A 2 -29.80 12.72 -23.44
CA PRO A 2 -29.55 11.70 -22.43
C PRO A 2 -28.06 11.70 -22.05
N ALA A 3 -27.80 11.66 -20.75
CA ALA A 3 -26.47 11.59 -20.17
C ALA A 3 -25.72 10.36 -20.71
N GLY A 4 -24.51 10.56 -21.24
CA GLY A 4 -23.65 9.45 -21.67
C GLY A 4 -23.33 8.55 -20.50
N THR A 5 -23.75 7.29 -20.56
CA THR A 5 -23.36 6.22 -19.65
C THR A 5 -21.85 6.02 -19.74
N ARG A 6 -21.10 6.61 -18.81
CA ARG A 6 -19.70 6.25 -18.57
C ARG A 6 -19.71 4.79 -18.11
N GLY A 7 -19.02 3.92 -18.86
CA GLY A 7 -18.82 2.53 -18.45
C GLY A 7 -18.13 2.46 -17.08
N PRO A 8 -18.28 1.34 -16.34
CA PRO A 8 -17.72 1.19 -15.01
C PRO A 8 -16.21 1.38 -15.04
N THR A 9 -15.69 2.13 -14.09
CA THR A 9 -14.25 2.34 -13.90
C THR A 9 -13.55 1.03 -13.51
N LYS A 10 -12.23 0.94 -13.69
CA LYS A 10 -11.44 -0.20 -13.19
C LYS A 10 -11.66 -0.45 -11.69
N LYS A 11 -11.93 0.60 -10.90
CA LYS A 11 -12.23 0.51 -9.46
C LYS A 11 -13.56 -0.22 -9.22
N GLU A 12 -14.62 0.17 -9.93
CA GLU A 12 -15.94 -0.45 -9.83
C GLU A 12 -15.92 -1.91 -10.32
N GLN A 13 -15.23 -2.18 -11.44
CA GLN A 13 -15.08 -3.53 -11.96
C GLN A 13 -14.30 -4.45 -11.01
N ALA A 14 -13.25 -3.95 -10.36
CA ALA A 14 -12.47 -4.72 -9.39
C ALA A 14 -13.33 -5.13 -8.18
N ILE A 15 -14.18 -4.20 -7.72
CA ILE A 15 -15.12 -4.45 -6.63
C ILE A 15 -16.16 -5.50 -7.03
N GLU A 16 -16.79 -5.36 -8.20
CA GLU A 16 -17.80 -6.31 -8.68
C GLU A 16 -17.23 -7.72 -8.86
N LEU A 17 -16.03 -7.85 -9.44
CA LEU A 17 -15.39 -9.16 -9.64
C LEU A 17 -15.02 -9.81 -8.30
N TYR A 18 -14.60 -9.02 -7.32
CA TYR A 18 -14.33 -9.55 -5.98
C TYR A 18 -15.60 -10.01 -5.27
N ASP A 19 -16.70 -9.26 -5.40
CA ASP A 19 -18.00 -9.64 -4.85
C ASP A 19 -18.57 -10.91 -5.53
N GLN A 20 -18.11 -11.24 -6.75
CA GLN A 20 -18.36 -12.52 -7.42
C GLN A 20 -17.47 -13.67 -6.91
N GLY A 21 -16.58 -13.42 -5.96
CA GLY A 21 -15.72 -14.41 -5.33
C GLY A 21 -14.38 -14.64 -6.03
N LEU A 22 -13.97 -13.77 -6.96
CA LEU A 22 -12.68 -13.93 -7.62
C LEU A 22 -11.52 -13.49 -6.71
N PRO A 23 -10.37 -14.21 -6.74
CA PRO A 23 -9.18 -13.80 -6.02
C PRO A 23 -8.53 -12.56 -6.66
N VAL A 24 -7.78 -11.80 -5.85
CA VAL A 24 -7.15 -10.52 -6.24
C VAL A 24 -6.27 -10.66 -7.47
N GLU A 25 -5.50 -11.74 -7.57
CA GLU A 25 -4.58 -12.01 -8.67
C GLU A 25 -5.32 -12.22 -10.00
N GLU A 26 -6.45 -12.93 -9.94
CA GLU A 26 -7.28 -13.16 -11.13
C GLU A 26 -7.96 -11.87 -11.60
N ILE A 27 -8.46 -11.06 -10.66
CA ILE A 27 -9.03 -9.75 -10.96
C ILE A 27 -7.97 -8.85 -11.62
N ALA A 28 -6.75 -8.83 -11.07
CA ALA A 28 -5.65 -8.03 -11.60
C ALA A 28 -5.28 -8.43 -13.03
N ALA A 29 -5.23 -9.74 -13.31
CA ALA A 29 -5.01 -10.27 -14.64
C ALA A 29 -6.12 -9.84 -15.62
N ARG A 30 -7.40 -9.95 -15.22
CA ARG A 30 -8.55 -9.57 -16.06
C ARG A 30 -8.62 -8.07 -16.36
N LEU A 31 -8.23 -7.24 -15.41
CA LEU A 31 -8.28 -5.77 -15.54
C LEU A 31 -6.98 -5.16 -16.06
N GLU A 32 -6.00 -6.00 -16.41
CA GLU A 32 -4.66 -5.61 -16.85
C GLU A 32 -4.05 -4.56 -15.92
N THR A 33 -3.99 -4.91 -14.63
CA THR A 33 -3.46 -4.04 -13.57
C THR A 33 -2.67 -4.86 -12.55
N SER A 34 -2.10 -4.22 -11.53
CA SER A 34 -1.36 -4.93 -10.50
C SER A 34 -2.29 -5.52 -9.43
N PRO A 35 -1.98 -6.71 -8.88
CA PRO A 35 -2.65 -7.25 -7.71
C PRO A 35 -2.67 -6.28 -6.52
N THR A 36 -1.57 -5.53 -6.33
CA THR A 36 -1.47 -4.43 -5.37
C THR A 36 -2.57 -3.38 -5.56
N TYR A 37 -2.81 -2.94 -6.80
CA TYR A 37 -3.82 -1.92 -7.09
C TYR A 37 -5.22 -2.44 -6.75
N VAL A 38 -5.52 -3.68 -7.15
CA VAL A 38 -6.81 -4.33 -6.84
C VAL A 38 -7.00 -4.45 -5.33
N ALA A 39 -6.01 -4.98 -4.60
CA ALA A 39 -6.11 -5.13 -3.17
C ALA A 39 -6.30 -3.79 -2.44
N ASN A 40 -5.60 -2.73 -2.84
CA ASN A 40 -5.79 -1.39 -2.27
C ASN A 40 -7.19 -0.83 -2.56
N VAL A 41 -7.70 -1.01 -3.79
CA VAL A 41 -9.08 -0.64 -4.14
C VAL A 41 -10.09 -1.36 -3.23
N LEU A 42 -9.90 -2.66 -3.00
CA LEU A 42 -10.77 -3.46 -2.15
C LEU A 42 -10.71 -2.97 -0.70
N ILE A 43 -9.52 -2.73 -0.15
CA ILE A 43 -9.32 -2.19 1.20
C ILE A 43 -10.00 -0.83 1.36
N GLU A 44 -9.79 0.10 0.41
CA GLU A 44 -10.44 1.42 0.42
C GLU A 44 -11.96 1.33 0.36
N SER A 45 -12.49 0.27 -0.26
CA SER A 45 -13.92 0.00 -0.36
C SER A 45 -14.50 -0.72 0.86
N GLY A 46 -13.69 -0.98 1.89
CA GLY A 46 -14.10 -1.65 3.13
C GLY A 46 -14.03 -3.19 3.09
N ARG A 47 -13.42 -3.77 2.06
CA ARG A 47 -13.24 -5.23 1.91
C ARG A 47 -11.88 -5.67 2.47
N THR A 48 -11.80 -6.92 2.90
CA THR A 48 -10.58 -7.52 3.47
C THR A 48 -10.07 -8.66 2.58
N PRO A 49 -9.40 -8.36 1.46
CA PRO A 49 -8.83 -9.39 0.61
C PRO A 49 -7.76 -10.17 1.38
N GLU A 50 -7.69 -11.49 1.16
CA GLU A 50 -6.63 -12.36 1.71
C GLU A 50 -5.27 -12.15 1.01
N TYR A 51 -5.14 -11.12 0.17
CA TYR A 51 -3.95 -10.80 -0.59
C TYR A 51 -2.92 -10.02 0.24
N VAL A 52 -1.71 -10.57 0.32
CA VAL A 52 -0.60 -10.03 1.09
C VAL A 52 0.61 -9.82 0.17
N ASP A 53 0.99 -8.56 -0.05
CA ASP A 53 2.21 -8.19 -0.77
C ASP A 53 2.93 -7.02 -0.08
N LEU A 54 4.14 -6.69 -0.55
CA LEU A 54 4.98 -5.60 -0.03
C LEU A 54 4.21 -4.29 0.24
N TYR A 55 3.16 -3.98 -0.54
CA TYR A 55 2.42 -2.73 -0.51
C TYR A 55 1.10 -2.81 0.29
N THR A 56 0.47 -3.98 0.38
CA THR A 56 -0.75 -4.22 1.17
C THR A 56 -0.47 -4.61 2.61
N HIS A 57 0.80 -4.84 2.94
CA HIS A 57 1.30 -4.95 4.30
C HIS A 57 1.02 -3.71 5.18
N THR A 58 0.54 -2.58 4.66
CA THR A 58 0.10 -1.46 5.51
C THR A 58 -1.42 -1.42 5.75
N GLY A 59 -2.15 -2.41 5.24
CA GLY A 59 -3.60 -2.54 5.41
C GLY A 59 -4.03 -3.12 6.77
N PRO A 60 -5.33 -3.06 7.10
CA PRO A 60 -5.88 -3.50 8.40
C PRO A 60 -5.59 -4.97 8.76
N GLN A 61 -5.30 -5.80 7.76
CA GLN A 61 -4.89 -7.20 7.90
C GLN A 61 -3.48 -7.37 8.49
N ASN A 62 -2.63 -6.34 8.43
CA ASN A 62 -1.33 -6.38 9.09
C ASN A 62 -1.48 -5.90 10.55
N PRO A 63 -1.18 -6.75 11.56
CA PRO A 63 -1.21 -6.33 12.97
C PRO A 63 -0.28 -5.14 13.29
N TYR A 64 0.73 -4.91 12.46
CA TYR A 64 1.69 -3.80 12.56
C TYR A 64 1.21 -2.51 11.86
N ALA A 65 0.19 -2.58 11.01
CA ALA A 65 -0.27 -1.46 10.18
C ALA A 65 -0.65 -0.23 10.98
N ARG A 66 -1.32 -0.39 12.13
CA ARG A 66 -1.70 0.75 13.00
C ARG A 66 -0.51 1.54 13.48
N ARG A 67 0.59 0.86 13.82
CA ARG A 67 1.81 1.51 14.33
C ARG A 67 2.63 2.13 13.19
N LEU A 68 2.53 1.58 11.98
CA LEU A 68 3.28 2.02 10.80
C LEU A 68 2.52 3.02 9.92
N ALA A 69 1.22 3.21 10.17
CA ALA A 69 0.36 4.12 9.44
C ALA A 69 0.88 5.57 9.54
N GLY A 70 1.02 6.22 8.38
CA GLY A 70 1.39 7.63 8.31
C GLY A 70 2.84 7.96 8.71
N ILE A 71 3.69 6.96 8.96
CA ILE A 71 5.11 7.16 9.27
C ILE A 71 5.85 7.76 8.07
N LEU A 72 5.58 7.33 6.84
CA LEU A 72 6.24 7.88 5.65
C LEU A 72 5.67 9.25 5.27
N ARG A 73 6.44 10.32 5.52
CA ARG A 73 6.15 11.67 5.05
C ARG A 73 7.35 12.23 4.29
N PHE A 74 7.27 12.25 2.96
CA PHE A 74 8.35 12.71 2.08
C PHE A 74 8.06 14.05 1.38
N ARG A 75 7.23 14.89 1.98
CA ARG A 75 6.90 16.21 1.39
C ARG A 75 8.09 17.18 1.42
N THR A 76 8.96 17.05 2.42
CA THR A 76 10.18 17.86 2.58
C THR A 76 11.33 17.00 3.08
N PRO A 77 12.60 17.40 2.87
CA PRO A 77 13.75 16.71 3.44
C PRO A 77 13.67 16.57 4.97
N GLU A 78 13.11 17.56 5.66
CA GLU A 78 12.97 17.57 7.12
C GLU A 78 11.96 16.49 7.57
N ALA A 79 10.79 16.42 6.91
CA ALA A 79 9.78 15.40 7.17
C ALA A 79 10.31 13.99 6.85
N ALA A 80 11.13 13.86 5.81
CA ALA A 80 11.78 12.61 5.45
C ALA A 80 12.72 12.12 6.55
N ARG A 81 13.58 13.01 7.09
CA ARG A 81 14.48 12.68 8.20
C ARG A 81 13.73 12.30 9.46
N GLU A 82 12.63 12.98 9.77
CA GLU A 82 11.77 12.65 10.91
C GLU A 82 11.10 11.27 10.74
N SER A 83 10.60 10.99 9.53
CA SER A 83 10.02 9.69 9.17
C SER A 83 11.04 8.57 9.40
N ILE A 84 12.28 8.75 8.93
CA ILE A 84 13.37 7.77 9.11
C ILE A 84 13.68 7.55 10.60
N ARG A 85 13.82 8.63 11.40
CA ARG A 85 14.05 8.50 12.86
C ARG A 85 12.94 7.74 13.56
N HIS A 86 11.69 7.99 13.17
CA HIS A 86 10.55 7.28 13.75
C HIS A 86 10.55 5.79 13.36
N MET A 87 10.87 5.47 12.12
CA MET A 87 11.02 4.07 11.67
C MET A 87 12.11 3.35 12.45
N ASP A 88 13.26 3.98 12.63
CA ASP A 88 14.39 3.44 13.39
C ASP A 88 14.02 3.11 14.85
N ALA A 89 13.30 4.03 15.50
CA ALA A 89 12.76 3.78 16.84
C ALA A 89 11.79 2.58 16.88
N VAL A 90 10.87 2.48 15.92
CA VAL A 90 9.92 1.35 15.85
C VAL A 90 10.64 0.04 15.54
N TYR A 91 11.68 0.05 14.71
CA TYR A 91 12.51 -1.11 14.44
C TYR A 91 13.17 -1.64 15.72
N HIS A 92 13.84 -0.76 16.47
CA HIS A 92 14.49 -1.14 17.72
C HIS A 92 13.49 -1.57 18.79
N ASP A 93 12.26 -1.04 18.79
CA ASP A 93 11.20 -1.52 19.67
C ASP A 93 10.83 -2.97 19.36
N TYR A 94 10.69 -3.35 18.08
CA TYR A 94 10.43 -4.74 17.70
C TYR A 94 11.64 -5.64 17.96
N GLU A 95 12.87 -5.13 17.79
CA GLU A 95 14.09 -5.84 18.15
C GLU A 95 14.12 -6.21 19.63
N ARG A 96 13.83 -5.26 20.52
CA ARG A 96 13.77 -5.52 21.97
C ARG A 96 12.67 -6.50 22.38
N GLN A 97 11.62 -6.63 21.56
CA GLN A 97 10.52 -7.58 21.76
C GLN A 97 10.80 -8.96 21.14
N GLY A 98 11.91 -9.13 20.40
CA GLY A 98 12.17 -10.35 19.62
C GLY A 98 11.24 -10.53 18.43
N ASP A 99 10.55 -9.46 17.99
CA ASP A 99 9.57 -9.52 16.91
C ASP A 99 10.24 -9.30 15.55
N LEU A 100 10.70 -10.40 14.96
CA LEU A 100 11.32 -10.41 13.63
C LEU A 100 10.35 -9.99 12.51
N ARG A 101 9.07 -10.29 12.67
CA ARG A 101 8.06 -9.93 11.67
C ARG A 101 7.82 -8.41 11.67
N GLY A 102 7.71 -7.82 12.86
CA GLY A 102 7.61 -6.36 13.02
C GLY A 102 8.84 -5.63 12.46
N GLN A 103 10.04 -6.14 12.71
CA GLN A 103 11.28 -5.60 12.12
C GLN A 103 11.25 -5.63 10.59
N HIS A 104 10.89 -6.76 10.00
CA HIS A 104 10.77 -6.89 8.55
C HIS A 104 9.76 -5.89 7.97
N GLN A 105 8.63 -5.65 8.64
CA GLN A 105 7.66 -4.64 8.20
C GLN A 105 8.23 -3.23 8.13
N VAL A 106 9.04 -2.84 9.12
CA VAL A 106 9.70 -1.52 9.12
C VAL A 106 10.70 -1.42 7.95
N GLN A 107 11.46 -2.49 7.69
CA GLN A 107 12.39 -2.55 6.56
C GLN A 107 11.68 -2.43 5.20
N LEU A 108 10.55 -3.13 5.03
CA LEU A 108 9.73 -3.02 3.82
C LEU A 108 9.21 -1.60 3.60
N LEU A 109 8.73 -0.96 4.67
CA LEU A 109 8.30 0.43 4.61
C LEU A 109 9.44 1.36 4.19
N ALA A 110 10.67 1.08 4.61
CA ALA A 110 11.84 1.88 4.26
C ALA A 110 12.15 1.75 2.77
N LEU A 111 12.07 0.52 2.25
CA LEU A 111 12.25 0.22 0.84
C LEU A 111 11.20 0.92 -0.03
N ILE A 112 9.92 0.91 0.38
CA ILE A 112 8.85 1.65 -0.32
C ILE A 112 9.16 3.15 -0.34
N GLY A 113 9.57 3.71 0.80
CA GLY A 113 9.93 5.13 0.89
C GLY A 113 11.07 5.51 -0.04
N ARG A 114 12.11 4.68 -0.09
CA ARG A 114 13.23 4.84 -1.02
C ARG A 114 12.79 4.79 -2.48
N ASN A 115 12.03 3.77 -2.88
CA ASN A 115 11.55 3.62 -4.26
C ASN A 115 10.68 4.81 -4.69
N ARG A 116 9.86 5.36 -3.78
CA ARG A 116 9.07 6.58 -4.03
C ARG A 116 9.97 7.80 -4.22
N ALA A 117 10.96 8.00 -3.36
CA ALA A 117 11.89 9.12 -3.49
C ALA A 117 12.68 9.07 -4.81
N GLU A 118 13.16 7.90 -5.19
CA GLU A 118 13.85 7.67 -6.48
C GLU A 118 12.91 7.89 -7.69
N GLY A 119 11.61 7.58 -7.55
CA GLY A 119 10.60 7.79 -8.57
C GLY A 119 10.14 9.25 -8.73
N ILE A 120 10.02 10.00 -7.63
CA ILE A 120 9.61 11.42 -7.63
C ILE A 120 10.65 12.29 -8.34
N GLY A 121 11.94 11.98 -8.18
CA GLY A 121 13.04 12.66 -8.89
C GLY A 121 13.02 12.49 -10.41
N LYS A 122 12.15 11.64 -10.97
CA LYS A 122 11.99 11.47 -12.43
C LYS A 122 10.98 12.42 -13.07
N TYR A 123 10.17 13.15 -12.29
CA TYR A 123 9.13 14.05 -12.81
C TYR A 123 9.52 15.54 -12.78
N GLU A 124 10.66 15.92 -12.21
CA GLU A 124 11.18 17.30 -12.26
C GLU A 124 12.04 17.59 -13.50
N ALA A 125 12.24 16.60 -14.38
CA ALA A 125 12.93 16.76 -15.66
C ALA A 125 12.09 16.16 -16.80
N ALA A 126 11.05 16.88 -17.21
CA ALA A 126 10.41 16.74 -18.51
C ALA A 126 9.90 18.11 -18.98
#